data_AF-X0VSG3-F1
#
_entry.id   AF-X0VSG3-F1
#
_cell.length_a   1.000
_cell.length_b   1.000
_cell.length_c   1.000
_cell.angle_alpha   90.00
_cell.angle_beta   90.00
_cell.angle_gamma   90.00
#
_symmetry.space_group_name_H-M   'P 1'
#
loop_
_entity.id
_entity.type
_entity.pdbx_description
1 polymer ?
#
loop_
_entity_poly.entity_id
_entity_poly.type
_entity_poly.pdbx_seq_one_letter_code
_entity_poly.pdbx_strand_id
1 'polypeptide(L)'
;RKRGAERGANRPAERVAERSGERAAAGTDPRPKTQTQEKDAGTRTDSAPPARLRVEDLVFEHWKRVMGHPTAKFTRERRAKVKARLAEGYTLQQLTAAVDGCRASAHHMGRNDSGTVYDDLELICRNGGKVEGFLSARPAREVERVREEKAEQAREAEGFDLKAAEADRDRKLVEMRANAKAARDRGLREMRGEASDG
;
A
#
# COMPACT_ATOMS: atom_id res chain seq x y z
N ARG A 1 42.30 54.49 6.40
CA ARG A 1 42.20 55.69 5.53
C ARG A 1 42.76 55.32 4.15
N LYS A 2 42.04 55.52 3.02
CA LYS A 2 42.51 55.67 1.60
C LYS A 2 43.43 54.56 1.00
N ARG A 3 43.53 54.29 -0.32
CA ARG A 3 42.65 54.39 -1.53
C ARG A 3 43.37 53.66 -2.71
N GLY A 4 42.62 53.16 -3.70
CA GLY A 4 43.10 52.54 -4.97
C GLY A 4 42.29 51.26 -5.28
N ALA A 5 41.59 51.04 -6.42
CA ALA A 5 41.93 51.15 -7.86
C ALA A 5 42.90 50.03 -8.33
N GLU A 6 42.73 49.35 -9.47
CA GLU A 6 41.93 49.57 -10.71
C GLU A 6 40.77 48.53 -10.87
N ARG A 7 39.79 48.56 -11.80
CA ARG A 7 39.53 49.11 -13.17
C ARG A 7 40.06 48.30 -14.37
N GLY A 8 39.18 47.44 -14.92
CA GLY A 8 39.24 46.81 -16.25
C GLY A 8 38.03 45.87 -16.40
N ALA A 9 37.00 46.06 -17.22
CA ALA A 9 36.78 46.80 -18.47
C ALA A 9 37.32 46.10 -19.74
N ASN A 10 36.53 45.15 -20.29
CA ASN A 10 36.53 44.88 -21.73
C ASN A 10 35.14 44.41 -22.22
N ARG A 11 34.65 44.98 -23.32
CA ARG A 11 33.47 44.58 -24.10
C ARG A 11 33.43 45.35 -25.43
N PRO A 12 33.58 44.66 -26.57
CA PRO A 12 32.66 44.88 -27.72
C PRO A 12 32.12 43.53 -28.23
N ALA A 13 30.99 43.38 -28.95
CA ALA A 13 30.04 44.29 -29.61
C ALA A 13 30.28 44.62 -31.11
N GLU A 14 29.79 43.73 -31.99
CA GLU A 14 29.39 43.91 -33.40
C GLU A 14 28.30 42.83 -33.70
N ARG A 15 27.18 42.95 -34.46
CA ARG A 15 26.71 43.78 -35.61
C ARG A 15 27.45 43.50 -36.93
N VAL A 16 26.87 43.47 -38.14
CA VAL A 16 25.47 43.58 -38.66
C VAL A 16 25.04 42.23 -39.30
N ALA A 17 24.00 41.97 -40.12
CA ALA A 17 22.92 42.71 -40.84
C ALA A 17 21.64 41.81 -40.86
N GLU A 18 20.40 42.18 -41.22
CA GLU A 18 19.78 43.22 -42.08
C GLU A 18 19.65 42.93 -43.60
N ARG A 19 18.56 42.24 -43.99
CA ARG A 19 17.62 42.53 -45.12
C ARG A 19 16.64 41.35 -45.35
N SER A 20 15.47 41.44 -46.02
CA SER A 20 14.41 42.47 -46.12
C SER A 20 13.30 41.98 -47.09
N GLY A 21 12.03 42.25 -46.80
CA GLY A 21 10.89 42.12 -47.73
C GLY A 21 10.19 40.74 -47.79
N GLU A 22 8.90 40.63 -48.12
CA GLU A 22 7.84 41.65 -48.24
C GLU A 22 6.42 41.00 -48.05
N ARG A 23 5.37 41.84 -48.09
CA ARG A 23 3.90 41.60 -47.95
C ARG A 23 3.35 40.69 -49.09
N ALA A 24 2.12 40.15 -49.06
CA ALA A 24 0.90 40.32 -48.24
C ALA A 24 0.22 38.94 -47.98
N ALA A 25 -1.04 38.72 -47.57
CA ALA A 25 -2.24 39.53 -47.26
C ALA A 25 -3.07 38.77 -46.16
N ALA A 26 -3.94 39.33 -45.31
CA ALA A 26 -5.20 40.11 -45.45
C ALA A 26 -6.47 39.26 -45.74
N GLY A 27 -7.42 39.23 -44.78
CA GLY A 27 -8.68 38.47 -44.80
C GLY A 27 -9.06 37.91 -43.40
N THR A 28 -9.61 38.66 -42.44
CA THR A 28 -11.06 38.83 -42.12
C THR A 28 -11.92 37.54 -42.13
N ASP A 29 -12.78 37.22 -41.15
CA ASP A 29 -13.04 37.84 -39.82
C ASP A 29 -13.50 36.78 -38.75
N PRO A 30 -14.48 36.91 -37.81
CA PRO A 30 -14.30 36.30 -36.48
C PRO A 30 -15.18 35.06 -36.15
N ARG A 31 -14.97 34.56 -34.93
CA ARG A 31 -15.70 33.45 -34.26
C ARG A 31 -17.23 33.56 -34.31
N PRO A 32 -17.90 32.42 -34.18
CA PRO A 32 -18.68 32.19 -32.96
C PRO A 32 -18.12 31.06 -32.08
N LYS A 33 -18.42 31.11 -30.77
CA LYS A 33 -18.32 29.96 -29.88
C LYS A 33 -19.67 29.24 -29.90
N THR A 34 -19.70 27.92 -30.05
CA THR A 34 -20.94 27.15 -29.81
C THR A 34 -20.83 26.45 -28.47
N GLN A 35 -21.63 26.88 -27.50
CA GLN A 35 -21.73 26.30 -26.15
C GLN A 35 -23.18 25.91 -25.90
N THR A 36 -23.47 24.61 -25.99
CA THR A 36 -24.74 23.99 -25.61
C THR A 36 -24.35 22.72 -24.86
N GLN A 37 -24.26 22.73 -23.53
CA GLN A 37 -25.37 22.65 -22.58
C GLN A 37 -26.18 21.36 -22.72
N GLU A 38 -25.72 20.37 -21.95
CA GLU A 38 -26.51 19.54 -21.02
C GLU A 38 -27.98 19.27 -21.35
N LYS A 39 -28.33 17.98 -21.41
CA LYS A 39 -29.60 17.50 -20.87
C LYS A 39 -29.37 16.40 -19.83
N ASP A 40 -30.01 16.60 -18.70
CA ASP A 40 -30.00 15.73 -17.52
C ASP A 40 -30.99 14.54 -17.67
N ALA A 41 -31.29 13.84 -16.57
CA ALA A 41 -32.30 12.79 -16.41
C ALA A 41 -31.99 11.46 -17.12
N GLY A 42 -31.05 10.70 -16.56
CA GLY A 42 -30.68 9.35 -16.99
C GLY A 42 -30.53 8.32 -15.85
N THR A 43 -31.17 8.53 -14.70
CA THR A 43 -31.00 7.70 -13.50
C THR A 43 -31.26 6.22 -13.76
N ARG A 44 -30.18 5.43 -13.80
CA ARG A 44 -30.22 3.98 -13.62
C ARG A 44 -29.26 3.59 -12.52
N THR A 45 -29.82 3.49 -11.31
CA THR A 45 -29.25 2.76 -10.20
C THR A 45 -29.23 1.27 -10.55
N ASP A 46 -28.28 0.86 -11.38
CA ASP A 46 -27.95 -0.56 -11.50
C ASP A 46 -27.01 -0.92 -10.34
N SER A 47 -27.48 -1.78 -9.45
CA SER A 47 -26.75 -2.13 -8.23
C SER A 47 -25.67 -3.17 -8.53
N ALA A 48 -24.65 -2.74 -9.28
CA ALA A 48 -23.56 -3.59 -9.72
C ALA A 48 -22.94 -4.36 -8.53
N PRO A 49 -22.77 -5.70 -8.63
CA PRO A 49 -22.14 -6.49 -7.58
C PRO A 49 -20.73 -5.92 -7.31
N PRO A 50 -20.26 -5.94 -6.04
CA PRO A 50 -19.13 -5.14 -5.59
C PRO A 50 -17.92 -5.31 -6.51
N ALA A 51 -17.67 -4.27 -7.31
CA ALA A 51 -16.76 -4.36 -8.45
C ALA A 51 -15.37 -4.74 -7.93
N ARG A 52 -14.85 -5.89 -8.40
CA ARG A 52 -13.53 -6.40 -7.99
C ARG A 52 -12.50 -5.31 -8.25
N LEU A 53 -12.00 -4.68 -7.18
CA LEU A 53 -11.09 -3.54 -7.28
C LEU A 53 -9.89 -3.93 -8.12
N ARG A 54 -9.63 -3.14 -9.17
CA ARG A 54 -8.52 -3.42 -10.09
C ARG A 54 -7.21 -3.21 -9.33
N VAL A 55 -6.15 -3.87 -9.81
CA VAL A 55 -4.84 -3.85 -9.15
C VAL A 55 -4.33 -2.42 -8.95
N GLU A 56 -4.55 -1.51 -9.91
CA GLU A 56 -4.15 -0.12 -9.74
C GLU A 56 -4.94 0.63 -8.65
N ASP A 57 -6.22 0.31 -8.46
CA ASP A 57 -7.07 0.95 -7.44
C ASP A 57 -6.69 0.46 -6.02
N LEU A 58 -6.23 -0.79 -5.90
CA LEU A 58 -5.68 -1.33 -4.64
C LEU A 58 -4.38 -0.65 -4.23
N VAL A 59 -3.46 -0.36 -5.18
CA VAL A 59 -2.24 0.44 -4.92
C VAL A 59 -2.62 1.84 -4.43
N PHE A 60 -3.63 2.46 -5.07
CA PHE A 60 -4.07 3.81 -4.74
C PHE A 60 -4.69 3.93 -3.34
N GLU A 61 -5.60 3.03 -2.96
CA GLU A 61 -6.22 3.05 -1.63
C GLU A 61 -5.24 2.63 -0.51
N HIS A 62 -4.24 1.79 -0.80
CA HIS A 62 -3.12 1.58 0.12
C HIS A 62 -2.31 2.87 0.30
N TRP A 63 -1.95 3.58 -0.77
CA TRP A 63 -1.22 4.86 -0.70
C TRP A 63 -1.97 5.93 0.12
N LYS A 64 -3.28 6.11 -0.14
CA LYS A 64 -4.12 7.04 0.64
C LYS A 64 -4.06 6.74 2.15
N ARG A 65 -4.10 5.46 2.52
CA ARG A 65 -4.07 5.02 3.91
C ARG A 65 -2.71 5.23 4.57
N VAL A 66 -1.62 4.88 3.88
CA VAL A 66 -0.24 4.92 4.43
C VAL A 66 0.30 6.35 4.52
N MET A 67 -0.04 7.20 3.55
CA MET A 67 0.42 8.60 3.49
C MET A 67 -0.54 9.60 4.14
N GLY A 68 -1.78 9.20 4.49
CA GLY A 68 -2.74 10.06 5.16
C GLY A 68 -3.52 11.00 4.23
N HIS A 69 -3.82 10.57 3.01
CA HIS A 69 -4.53 11.34 1.97
C HIS A 69 -5.98 10.86 1.73
N PRO A 70 -6.90 10.87 2.72
CA PRO A 70 -8.22 10.23 2.60
C PRO A 70 -9.10 10.84 1.49
N THR A 71 -8.94 12.13 1.20
CA THR A 71 -9.72 12.89 0.21
C THR A 71 -9.08 12.93 -1.18
N ALA A 72 -7.88 12.36 -1.37
CA ALA A 72 -7.19 12.40 -2.65
C ALA A 72 -7.94 11.60 -3.73
N LYS A 73 -7.92 12.13 -4.96
CA LYS A 73 -8.52 11.51 -6.15
C LYS A 73 -7.46 10.74 -6.94
N PHE A 74 -7.86 9.60 -7.53
CA PHE A 74 -6.98 8.83 -8.41
C PHE A 74 -7.00 9.45 -9.81
N THR A 75 -6.21 10.51 -9.97
CA THR A 75 -6.07 11.27 -11.22
C THR A 75 -5.63 10.38 -12.38
N ARG A 76 -5.88 10.83 -13.62
CA ARG A 76 -5.51 10.09 -14.83
C ARG A 76 -4.00 9.85 -14.89
N GLU A 77 -3.25 10.81 -14.37
CA GLU A 77 -1.79 10.91 -14.36
C GLU A 77 -1.19 9.90 -13.37
N ARG A 78 -1.60 9.94 -12.09
CA ARG A 78 -1.31 8.90 -11.08
C ARG A 78 -1.69 7.50 -11.59
N ARG A 79 -2.88 7.35 -12.18
CA ARG A 79 -3.37 6.07 -12.72
C ARG A 79 -2.51 5.56 -13.87
N ALA A 80 -2.09 6.44 -14.77
CA ALA A 80 -1.18 6.08 -15.87
C ALA A 80 0.19 5.63 -15.33
N LYS A 81 0.73 6.28 -14.30
CA LYS A 81 2.00 5.88 -13.67
C LYS A 81 1.92 4.48 -13.04
N VAL A 82 0.90 4.22 -12.23
CA VAL A 82 0.68 2.88 -11.62
C VAL A 82 0.51 1.82 -12.72
N LYS A 83 -0.34 2.05 -13.73
CA LYS A 83 -0.52 1.12 -14.85
C LYS A 83 0.75 0.86 -15.65
N ALA A 84 1.57 1.88 -15.88
CA ALA A 84 2.82 1.72 -16.59
C ALA A 84 3.84 0.86 -15.83
N ARG A 85 3.79 0.80 -14.48
CA ARG A 85 4.63 -0.14 -13.71
C ARG A 85 4.03 -1.56 -13.74
N LEU A 86 2.71 -1.69 -13.62
CA LEU A 86 2.03 -2.99 -13.75
C LEU A 86 2.29 -3.65 -15.12
N ALA A 87 2.32 -2.86 -16.20
CA ALA A 87 2.60 -3.32 -17.56
C ALA A 87 4.07 -3.75 -17.79
N GLU A 88 5.00 -3.28 -16.96
CA GLU A 88 6.41 -3.72 -16.96
C GLU A 88 6.63 -4.98 -16.09
N GLY A 89 5.59 -5.50 -15.44
CA GLY A 89 5.65 -6.71 -14.61
C GLY A 89 5.83 -6.47 -13.10
N TYR A 90 5.87 -5.22 -12.62
CA TYR A 90 5.84 -4.98 -11.17
C TYR A 90 4.48 -5.42 -10.58
N THR A 91 4.53 -6.18 -9.50
CA THR A 91 3.33 -6.69 -8.80
C THR A 91 2.67 -5.67 -7.88
N LEU A 92 1.42 -5.93 -7.49
CA LEU A 92 0.72 -5.20 -6.42
C LEU A 92 1.59 -5.04 -5.17
N GLN A 93 2.22 -6.13 -4.72
CA GLN A 93 3.02 -6.17 -3.50
C GLN A 93 4.27 -5.29 -3.60
N GLN A 94 4.92 -5.26 -4.77
CA GLN A 94 6.08 -4.39 -5.01
C GLN A 94 5.66 -2.90 -5.03
N LEU A 95 4.52 -2.56 -5.64
CA LEU A 95 4.07 -1.17 -5.69
C LEU A 95 3.58 -0.67 -4.32
N THR A 96 2.97 -1.51 -3.49
CA THR A 96 2.66 -1.17 -2.09
C THR A 96 3.93 -1.07 -1.24
N ALA A 97 4.87 -2.01 -1.37
CA ALA A 97 6.13 -1.96 -0.62
C ALA A 97 7.03 -0.76 -1.03
N ALA A 98 6.89 -0.23 -2.25
CA ALA A 98 7.51 1.03 -2.66
C ALA A 98 6.82 2.27 -2.05
N VAL A 99 5.50 2.21 -1.80
CA VAL A 99 4.80 3.23 -1.00
C VAL A 99 5.28 3.19 0.46
N ASP A 100 5.36 2.01 1.07
CA ASP A 100 5.89 1.84 2.44
C ASP A 100 7.36 2.32 2.54
N GLY A 101 8.19 2.02 1.54
CA GLY A 101 9.57 2.49 1.47
C GLY A 101 9.72 4.01 1.28
N CYS A 102 8.79 4.64 0.56
CA CYS A 102 8.69 6.09 0.50
C CYS A 102 8.28 6.68 1.88
N ARG A 103 7.30 6.05 2.54
CA ARG A 103 6.80 6.45 3.88
C ARG A 103 7.87 6.34 4.97
N ALA A 104 8.80 5.39 4.85
CA ALA A 104 9.95 5.23 5.74
C ALA A 104 11.08 6.24 5.49
N SER A 105 11.12 6.88 4.32
CA SER A 105 12.20 7.80 3.94
C SER A 105 12.00 9.18 4.56
N ALA A 106 12.79 9.48 5.59
CA ALA A 106 12.80 10.77 6.29
C ALA A 106 12.82 11.99 5.35
N HIS A 107 13.66 11.96 4.31
CA HIS A 107 13.75 13.02 3.31
C HIS A 107 12.44 13.20 2.52
N HIS A 108 11.74 12.13 2.15
CA HIS A 108 10.46 12.24 1.43
C HIS A 108 9.32 12.65 2.39
N MET A 109 9.48 12.40 3.69
CA MET A 109 8.58 12.81 4.77
C MET A 109 8.95 14.18 5.38
N GLY A 110 9.40 15.13 4.55
CA GLY A 110 9.63 16.52 4.96
C GLY A 110 10.86 16.78 5.85
N ARG A 111 11.66 15.78 6.21
CA ARG A 111 12.97 15.99 6.87
C ARG A 111 14.04 16.27 5.81
N ASN A 112 13.88 17.41 5.14
CA ASN A 112 14.75 17.95 4.11
C ASN A 112 14.79 19.49 4.24
N ASP A 113 15.72 20.13 3.52
CA ASP A 113 16.00 21.57 3.66
C ASP A 113 14.83 22.48 3.27
N SER A 114 13.87 21.97 2.49
CA SER A 114 12.65 22.69 2.08
C SER A 114 11.41 22.34 2.92
N GLY A 115 11.54 21.51 3.95
CA GLY A 115 10.42 21.00 4.77
C GLY A 115 9.34 20.24 3.99
N THR A 116 9.58 19.92 2.72
CA THR A 116 8.53 19.56 1.76
C THR A 116 8.29 18.05 1.72
N VAL A 117 7.03 17.63 1.79
CA VAL A 117 6.65 16.23 1.62
C VAL A 117 6.63 15.87 0.13
N TYR A 118 7.25 14.74 -0.21
CA TYR A 118 7.44 14.24 -1.58
C TYR A 118 6.97 12.78 -1.65
N ASP A 119 5.65 12.56 -1.57
CA ASP A 119 5.03 11.25 -1.39
C ASP A 119 4.03 10.85 -2.49
N ASP A 120 3.86 11.65 -3.55
CA ASP A 120 2.89 11.39 -4.60
C ASP A 120 3.20 10.10 -5.39
N LEU A 121 2.15 9.35 -5.76
CA LEU A 121 2.27 8.20 -6.66
C LEU A 121 2.91 8.53 -8.02
N GLU A 122 2.83 9.78 -8.49
CA GLU A 122 3.56 10.20 -9.70
C GLU A 122 5.08 10.29 -9.52
N LEU A 123 5.56 10.42 -8.28
CA LEU A 123 6.96 10.31 -7.91
C LEU A 123 7.35 8.85 -7.61
N ILE A 124 6.54 8.14 -6.81
CA ILE A 124 6.81 6.75 -6.40
C ILE A 124 6.80 5.82 -7.62
N CYS A 125 5.79 5.92 -8.48
CA CYS A 125 5.66 5.14 -9.71
C CYS A 125 6.20 5.89 -10.95
N ARG A 126 7.09 6.89 -10.78
CA ARG A 126 7.58 7.74 -11.89
C ARG A 126 8.21 6.94 -13.02
N ASN A 127 9.04 5.96 -12.65
CA ASN A 127 9.74 4.98 -13.47
C ASN A 127 10.17 3.78 -12.59
N GLY A 128 10.72 2.71 -13.18
CA GLY A 128 11.11 1.47 -12.47
C GLY A 128 12.17 1.69 -11.39
N GLY A 129 13.25 2.40 -11.71
CA GLY A 129 14.32 2.71 -10.75
C GLY A 129 13.87 3.53 -9.53
N LYS A 130 12.75 4.27 -9.61
CA LYS A 130 12.12 4.87 -8.41
C LYS A 130 11.40 3.83 -7.55
N VAL A 131 10.64 2.91 -8.15
CA VAL A 131 10.02 1.78 -7.44
C VAL A 131 11.09 0.95 -6.72
N GLU A 132 12.16 0.59 -7.41
CA GLU A 132 13.29 -0.19 -6.86
C GLU A 132 14.07 0.55 -5.78
N GLY A 133 14.31 1.86 -5.97
CA GLY A 133 14.93 2.71 -4.96
C GLY A 133 14.10 2.77 -3.66
N PHE A 134 12.77 2.84 -3.77
CA PHE A 134 11.89 2.79 -2.60
C PHE A 134 11.75 1.39 -1.99
N LEU A 135 11.69 0.32 -2.80
CA LEU A 135 11.75 -1.06 -2.30
C LEU A 135 12.99 -1.30 -1.43
N SER A 136 14.14 -0.80 -1.89
CA SER A 136 15.42 -0.86 -1.19
C SER A 136 15.49 0.05 0.05
N ALA A 137 14.61 1.05 0.15
CA ALA A 137 14.58 2.01 1.26
C ALA A 137 13.81 1.52 2.49
N ARG A 138 13.13 0.36 2.43
CA ARG A 138 12.52 -0.27 3.61
C ARG A 138 13.62 -0.64 4.61
N PRO A 139 13.58 -0.16 5.86
CA PRO A 139 14.64 -0.45 6.82
C PRO A 139 14.60 -1.93 7.21
N ALA A 140 15.70 -2.67 6.98
CA ALA A 140 15.75 -4.13 7.14
C ALA A 140 15.20 -4.63 8.49
N ARG A 141 15.48 -3.91 9.60
CA ARG A 141 14.94 -4.16 10.95
C ARG A 141 13.41 -4.33 10.98
N GLU A 142 12.69 -3.63 10.12
CA GLU A 142 11.21 -3.62 10.08
C GLU A 142 10.68 -4.74 9.19
N VAL A 143 11.46 -5.16 8.18
CA VAL A 143 11.18 -6.37 7.40
C VAL A 143 11.34 -7.61 8.27
N GLU A 144 12.42 -7.68 9.07
CA GLU A 144 12.64 -8.80 9.98
C GLU A 144 11.63 -8.81 11.14
N ARG A 145 11.36 -7.68 11.81
CA ARG A 145 10.30 -7.65 12.84
C ARG A 145 8.94 -8.16 12.34
N VAL A 146 8.51 -7.78 11.14
CA VAL A 146 7.21 -8.23 10.59
C VAL A 146 7.26 -9.72 10.17
N ARG A 147 8.45 -10.28 9.92
CA ARG A 147 8.63 -11.73 9.75
C ARG A 147 8.60 -12.46 11.10
N GLU A 148 9.25 -11.91 12.12
CA GLU A 148 9.25 -12.43 13.50
C GLU A 148 7.83 -12.46 14.07
N GLU A 149 7.11 -11.33 14.02
CA GLU A 149 5.70 -11.20 14.44
C GLU A 149 4.79 -12.22 13.74
N LYS A 150 4.99 -12.45 12.43
CA LYS A 150 4.22 -13.46 11.68
C LYS A 150 4.61 -14.91 12.00
N ALA A 151 5.89 -15.16 12.27
CA ALA A 151 6.37 -16.48 12.66
C ALA A 151 5.89 -16.84 14.09
N GLU A 152 5.80 -15.85 14.98
CA GLU A 152 5.20 -15.99 16.31
C GLU A 152 3.69 -16.27 16.22
N GLN A 153 2.93 -15.50 15.43
CA GLN A 153 1.51 -15.75 15.18
C GLN A 153 1.23 -17.14 14.57
N ALA A 154 2.08 -17.62 13.67
CA ALA A 154 1.98 -18.96 13.11
C ALA A 154 2.23 -20.05 14.18
N ARG A 155 3.27 -19.88 15.01
CA ARG A 155 3.59 -20.79 16.13
C ARG A 155 2.51 -20.79 17.22
N GLU A 156 1.88 -19.66 17.48
CA GLU A 156 0.78 -19.56 18.45
C GLU A 156 -0.46 -20.30 17.94
N ALA A 157 -0.77 -20.20 16.64
CA ALA A 157 -1.83 -20.99 16.00
C ALA A 157 -1.54 -22.50 16.06
N GLU A 158 -0.34 -22.94 15.68
CA GLU A 158 0.08 -24.35 15.77
C GLU A 158 0.10 -24.86 17.24
N GLY A 159 0.45 -23.99 18.19
CA GLY A 159 0.43 -24.29 19.63
C GLY A 159 -0.98 -24.38 20.24
N PHE A 160 -2.01 -23.86 19.56
CA PHE A 160 -3.40 -23.95 20.01
C PHE A 160 -3.95 -25.37 19.83
N ASP A 161 -3.67 -26.02 18.70
CA ASP A 161 -4.10 -27.39 18.42
C ASP A 161 -3.52 -28.41 19.42
N LEU A 162 -2.27 -28.21 19.85
CA LEU A 162 -1.65 -29.04 20.89
C LEU A 162 -2.37 -28.93 22.24
N LYS A 163 -2.78 -27.72 22.65
CA LYS A 163 -3.56 -27.52 23.89
C LYS A 163 -4.97 -28.09 23.78
N ALA A 164 -5.59 -28.05 22.60
CA ALA A 164 -6.89 -28.68 22.37
C ALA A 164 -6.80 -30.22 22.47
N ALA A 165 -5.76 -30.83 21.90
CA ALA A 165 -5.51 -32.27 21.99
C ALA A 165 -5.18 -32.72 23.43
N GLU A 166 -4.43 -31.91 24.18
CA GLU A 166 -4.13 -32.15 25.60
C GLU A 166 -5.40 -32.13 26.47
N ALA A 167 -6.30 -31.14 26.26
CA ALA A 167 -7.56 -31.06 26.98
C ALA A 167 -8.52 -32.24 26.70
N ASP A 168 -8.56 -32.75 25.46
CA ASP A 168 -9.33 -33.95 25.11
C ASP A 168 -8.76 -35.22 25.75
N ARG A 169 -7.43 -35.36 25.76
CA ARG A 169 -6.72 -36.48 26.42
C ARG A 169 -7.02 -36.53 27.93
N ASP A 170 -6.97 -35.38 28.59
CA ASP A 170 -7.23 -35.29 30.03
C ASP A 170 -8.73 -35.50 30.36
N ARG A 171 -9.65 -35.04 29.49
CA ARG A 171 -11.09 -35.35 29.58
C ARG A 171 -11.33 -36.86 29.51
N LYS A 172 -10.70 -37.56 28.56
CA LYS A 172 -10.75 -39.03 28.44
C LYS A 172 -10.14 -39.75 29.65
N LEU A 173 -9.11 -39.17 30.27
CA LEU A 173 -8.51 -39.73 31.50
C LEU A 173 -9.47 -39.67 32.69
N VAL A 174 -10.24 -38.58 32.84
CA VAL A 174 -11.30 -38.46 33.86
C VAL A 174 -12.42 -39.47 33.61
N GLU A 175 -12.87 -39.61 32.36
CA GLU A 175 -13.92 -40.54 31.97
C GLU A 175 -13.52 -42.02 32.18
N MET A 176 -12.29 -42.40 31.82
CA MET A 176 -11.74 -43.73 32.12
C MET A 176 -11.69 -44.01 33.63
N ARG A 177 -11.28 -43.02 34.46
CA ARG A 177 -11.25 -43.16 35.92
C ARG A 177 -12.65 -43.34 36.50
N ALA A 178 -13.65 -42.61 35.99
CA ALA A 178 -15.05 -42.77 36.39
C ALA A 178 -15.58 -44.17 36.02
N ASN A 179 -15.34 -44.64 34.79
CA ASN A 179 -15.75 -45.97 34.33
C ASN A 179 -15.06 -47.10 35.11
N ALA A 180 -13.77 -46.97 35.42
CA ALA A 180 -13.03 -47.94 36.24
C ALA A 180 -13.52 -47.98 37.69
N LYS A 181 -13.95 -46.84 38.25
CA LYS A 181 -14.62 -46.80 39.56
C LYS A 181 -15.98 -47.51 39.49
N ALA A 182 -16.82 -47.18 38.51
CA ALA A 182 -18.13 -47.81 38.33
C ALA A 182 -18.05 -49.33 38.10
N ALA A 183 -16.99 -49.83 37.45
CA ALA A 183 -16.71 -51.26 37.35
C ALA A 183 -16.39 -51.90 38.71
N ARG A 184 -15.53 -51.28 39.52
CA ARG A 184 -15.22 -51.76 40.89
C ARG A 184 -16.44 -51.71 41.82
N ASP A 185 -17.21 -50.63 41.77
CA ASP A 185 -18.42 -50.47 42.58
C ASP A 185 -19.49 -51.52 42.22
N ARG A 186 -19.56 -51.97 40.96
CA ARG A 186 -20.44 -53.09 40.53
C ARG A 186 -19.96 -54.44 41.05
N GLY A 187 -18.69 -54.80 40.86
CA GLY A 187 -18.15 -56.07 41.37
C GLY A 187 -18.22 -56.20 42.90
N LEU A 188 -18.06 -55.08 43.63
CA LEU A 188 -18.29 -55.02 45.09
C LEU A 188 -19.76 -55.17 45.50
N ARG A 189 -20.70 -54.96 44.58
CA ARG A 189 -22.14 -55.14 44.79
C ARG A 189 -22.56 -56.57 44.48
N GLU A 190 -21.98 -57.17 43.44
CA GLU A 190 -22.17 -58.57 43.04
C GLU A 190 -21.65 -59.51 44.14
N MET A 191 -20.40 -59.35 44.61
CA MET A 191 -19.85 -60.14 45.74
C MET A 191 -20.52 -59.85 47.11
N ARG A 192 -21.45 -58.89 47.20
CA ARG A 192 -22.33 -58.71 48.37
C ARG A 192 -23.73 -59.32 48.19
N GLY A 193 -24.11 -59.69 46.96
CA GLY A 193 -25.33 -60.43 46.68
C GLY A 193 -25.18 -61.92 46.99
N GLU A 194 -24.03 -62.50 46.65
CA GLU A 194 -23.73 -63.94 46.85
C GLU A 194 -23.58 -64.35 48.33
N ALA A 195 -23.48 -63.39 49.25
CA ALA A 195 -23.31 -63.63 50.69
C ALA A 195 -24.63 -63.72 51.48
N SER A 196 -25.76 -63.98 50.82
CA SER A 196 -27.11 -63.88 51.42
C SER A 196 -28.07 -65.04 51.08
N ASP A 197 -27.59 -66.13 50.47
CA ASP A 197 -28.38 -67.33 50.17
C ASP A 197 -27.62 -68.57 50.68
N GLY A 198 -27.92 -68.97 51.92
CA GLY A 198 -27.23 -70.03 52.68
C GLY A 198 -27.73 -70.18 54.12
#